data_AF-A5PHB5-F1
#
_entry.id   AF-A5PHB5-F1
#
_cell.length_a   1.000
_cell.length_b   1.000
_cell.length_c   1.000
_cell.angle_alpha   90.00
_cell.angle_beta   90.00
_cell.angle_gamma   90.00
#
_symmetry.space_group_name_H-M   'P 1'
#
loop_
_entity.id
_entity.type
_entity.pdbx_description
1 polymer ?
#
loop_
_entity_poly.entity_id
_entity_poly.type
_entity_poly.pdbx_seq_one_letter_code
_entity_poly.pdbx_strand_id
1 'polypeptide(L)'
;DKVTVRTRAAGHSSDEGVLWESAGEGDFTVETISKQTRGTEITLHLRDDEKEFADDYRLRSIVTKYSDHISVAVEMFEEGTPAVEATEDSEAVAATEGSWKPMNKATALWTRNKSDVTKEEYQEFYKHISH
;
A
#
# COMPACT_ATOMS: atom_id res chain seq x y z
N ASP A 1 -14.89 6.43 6.74
CA ASP A 1 -15.07 7.80 7.24
C ASP A 1 -13.94 8.26 8.16
N LYS A 2 -13.28 7.38 8.91
CA LYS A 2 -12.16 7.72 9.80
C LYS A 2 -10.79 7.44 9.17
N VAL A 3 -9.80 8.27 9.48
CA VAL A 3 -8.38 8.04 9.18
C VAL A 3 -7.60 7.89 10.49
N THR A 4 -6.78 6.86 10.57
CA THR A 4 -5.89 6.58 11.70
C THR A 4 -4.45 6.52 11.20
N VAL A 5 -3.54 7.24 11.84
CA VAL A 5 -2.11 7.28 11.49
C VAL A 5 -1.29 6.89 12.71
N ARG A 6 -0.46 5.85 12.57
CA ARG A 6 0.49 5.42 13.59
C ARG A 6 1.90 5.58 13.05
N THR A 7 2.66 6.50 13.61
CA THR A 7 4.01 6.81 13.13
C THR A 7 5.04 6.76 14.23
N ARG A 8 6.29 6.46 13.84
CA ARG A 8 7.46 6.65 14.68
C ARG A 8 8.64 7.08 13.82
N ALA A 9 9.19 8.23 14.16
CA ALA A 9 10.36 8.79 13.49
C ALA A 9 11.59 7.86 13.58
N ALA A 10 12.51 8.03 12.64
CA ALA A 10 13.79 7.32 12.68
C ALA A 10 14.65 7.85 13.83
N GLY A 11 15.31 6.96 14.57
CA GLY A 11 16.21 7.34 15.68
C GLY A 11 15.51 7.56 17.04
N HIS A 12 14.18 7.60 17.07
CA HIS A 12 13.39 7.67 18.29
C HIS A 12 13.14 6.29 18.91
N SER A 13 12.91 6.26 20.22
CA SER A 13 12.63 5.02 20.94
C SER A 13 11.23 4.48 20.62
N SER A 14 10.98 3.21 20.95
CA SER A 14 9.72 2.56 20.58
C SER A 14 8.53 3.04 21.40
N ASP A 15 8.72 3.77 22.49
CA ASP A 15 7.71 4.42 23.32
C ASP A 15 7.37 5.85 22.87
N GLU A 16 8.15 6.42 21.94
CA GLU A 16 7.91 7.76 21.35
C GLU A 16 7.11 7.70 20.04
N GLY A 17 6.29 6.66 19.86
CA GLY A 17 5.37 6.59 18.73
C GLY A 17 4.22 7.59 18.89
N VAL A 18 3.63 8.00 17.78
CA VAL A 18 2.49 8.92 17.75
C VAL A 18 1.31 8.25 17.04
N LEU A 19 0.16 8.30 17.68
CA LEU A 19 -1.15 7.99 17.12
C LEU A 19 -1.86 9.30 16.81
N TRP A 20 -2.34 9.44 15.58
CA TRP A 20 -3.23 10.52 15.16
C TRP A 20 -4.50 9.90 14.60
N GLU A 21 -5.67 10.41 15.00
CA GLU A 21 -6.95 9.96 14.44
C GLU A 21 -7.86 11.15 14.12
N SER A 22 -8.62 11.05 13.04
CA SER A 22 -9.64 12.03 12.68
C SER A 22 -10.78 11.42 11.88
N ALA A 23 -12.00 11.92 12.11
CA ALA A 23 -13.18 11.66 11.28
C ALA A 23 -13.30 12.63 10.09
N GLY A 24 -12.39 13.61 9.96
CA GLY A 24 -12.42 14.60 8.89
C GLY A 24 -13.43 15.74 9.11
N GLU A 25 -13.98 15.88 10.31
CA GLU A 25 -15.03 16.85 10.66
C GLU A 25 -14.48 18.17 11.26
N GLY A 26 -13.15 18.34 11.27
CA GLY A 26 -12.47 19.56 11.74
C GLY A 26 -11.60 19.36 12.98
N ASP A 27 -11.87 18.30 13.75
CA ASP A 27 -11.08 17.92 14.92
C ASP A 27 -10.25 16.65 14.68
N PHE A 28 -9.19 16.50 15.47
CA PHE A 28 -8.34 15.31 15.49
C PHE A 28 -7.79 15.06 16.90
N THR A 29 -7.41 13.82 17.17
CA THR A 29 -6.74 13.43 18.42
C THR A 29 -5.28 13.10 18.15
N VAL A 30 -4.42 13.34 19.15
CA VAL A 30 -3.00 12.97 19.11
C VAL A 30 -2.63 12.35 20.44
N GLU A 31 -2.05 11.16 20.39
CA GLU A 31 -1.63 10.41 21.57
C GLU A 31 -0.22 9.82 21.37
N THR A 32 0.52 9.70 22.47
CA THR A 32 1.79 8.97 22.47
C THR A 32 1.51 7.47 22.64
N ILE A 33 2.12 6.65 21.79
CA ILE A 33 1.93 5.20 21.76
C ILE A 33 3.27 4.47 21.67
N SER A 34 3.28 3.19 22.06
CA SER A 34 4.40 2.32 21.72
C SER A 34 4.27 1.77 20.28
N LYS A 35 5.31 1.95 19.47
CA LYS A 35 5.45 1.39 18.11
C LYS A 35 6.86 0.83 17.91
N GLN A 36 6.96 -0.49 17.80
CA GLN A 36 8.24 -1.21 17.66
C GLN A 36 8.89 -1.00 16.27
N THR A 37 8.10 -0.79 15.23
CA THR A 37 8.58 -0.60 13.86
C THR A 37 8.70 0.87 13.49
N ARG A 38 9.67 1.21 12.64
CA ARG A 38 9.88 2.58 12.15
C ARG A 38 8.81 2.93 11.11
N GLY A 39 8.61 4.22 10.90
CA GLY A 39 7.84 4.71 9.76
C GLY A 39 6.38 4.89 10.12
N THR A 40 5.57 5.05 9.08
CA THR A 40 4.18 5.49 9.18
C THR A 40 3.26 4.40 8.65
N GLU A 41 2.26 4.06 9.45
CA GLU A 41 1.12 3.22 9.09
C GLU A 41 -0.10 4.12 8.98
N ILE A 42 -0.80 4.06 7.85
CA ILE A 42 -2.03 4.80 7.61
C ILE A 42 -3.14 3.78 7.40
N THR A 43 -4.17 3.86 8.23
CA THR A 43 -5.37 3.02 8.16
C THR A 43 -6.56 3.88 7.78
N LEU A 44 -7.19 3.55 6.67
CA LEU A 44 -8.41 4.19 6.20
C LEU A 44 -9.59 3.29 6.57
N HIS A 45 -10.50 3.81 7.40
CA HIS A 45 -11.81 3.20 7.54
C HIS A 45 -12.64 3.64 6.34
N LEU A 46 -13.02 2.70 5.47
CA LEU A 46 -13.81 3.01 4.29
C LEU A 46 -15.25 3.37 4.69
N ARG A 47 -15.89 4.25 3.92
CA ARG A 47 -17.33 4.48 4.05
C ARG A 47 -18.08 3.30 3.41
N ASP A 48 -19.35 3.15 3.77
CA ASP A 48 -20.17 2.00 3.31
C ASP A 48 -20.35 1.96 1.78
N ASP A 49 -20.32 3.11 1.12
CA ASP A 49 -20.42 3.30 -0.32
C ASP A 49 -19.08 3.12 -1.06
N GLU A 50 -17.96 3.09 -0.34
CA GLU A 50 -16.59 3.07 -0.91
C GLU A 50 -15.92 1.68 -0.82
N LYS A 51 -16.74 0.62 -0.83
CA LYS A 51 -16.26 -0.77 -0.75
C LYS A 51 -15.44 -1.21 -1.96
N GLU A 52 -15.46 -0.46 -3.07
CA GLU A 52 -14.63 -0.74 -4.24
C GLU A 52 -13.12 -0.72 -3.92
N PHE A 53 -12.70 0.02 -2.89
CA PHE A 53 -11.29 0.06 -2.47
C PHE A 53 -10.88 -1.13 -1.58
N ALA A 54 -11.82 -2.00 -1.22
CA ALA A 54 -11.57 -3.29 -0.58
C ALA A 54 -11.55 -4.46 -1.59
N ASP A 55 -11.82 -4.20 -2.88
CA ASP A 55 -11.69 -5.19 -3.95
C ASP A 55 -10.22 -5.31 -4.39
N ASP A 56 -9.64 -6.51 -4.35
CA ASP A 56 -8.21 -6.73 -4.67
C ASP A 56 -7.86 -6.26 -6.08
N TYR A 57 -8.68 -6.59 -7.07
CA TYR A 57 -8.39 -6.28 -8.46
C TYR A 57 -8.40 -4.77 -8.70
N ARG A 58 -9.42 -4.08 -8.18
CA ARG A 58 -9.55 -2.62 -8.24
C ARG A 58 -8.38 -1.95 -7.54
N LEU A 59 -8.08 -2.36 -6.30
CA LEU A 59 -7.00 -1.78 -5.51
C LEU A 59 -5.65 -1.99 -6.20
N ARG A 60 -5.38 -3.18 -6.72
CA ARG A 60 -4.18 -3.52 -7.49
C ARG A 60 -4.01 -2.64 -8.72
N SER A 61 -5.08 -2.47 -9.50
CA SER A 61 -5.07 -1.60 -10.68
C SER A 61 -4.71 -0.15 -10.32
N ILE A 62 -5.27 0.37 -9.22
CA ILE A 62 -4.98 1.70 -8.71
C ILE A 62 -3.52 1.80 -8.26
N VAL A 63 -3.06 0.87 -7.42
CA VAL A 63 -1.69 0.87 -6.88
C VAL A 63 -0.67 0.80 -8.01
N THR A 64 -0.80 -0.11 -8.97
CA THR A 64 0.12 -0.20 -10.12
C THR A 64 0.15 1.11 -10.91
N LYS A 65 -1.03 1.65 -11.27
CA LYS A 65 -1.15 2.87 -12.08
C LYS A 65 -0.41 4.07 -11.46
N TYR A 66 -0.51 4.25 -10.14
CA TYR A 66 0.09 5.39 -9.46
C TYR A 66 1.47 5.11 -8.86
N SER A 67 1.97 3.87 -8.89
CA SER A 67 3.30 3.53 -8.35
C SER A 67 4.37 3.26 -9.41
N ASP A 68 4.00 3.08 -10.68
CA ASP A 68 4.94 2.76 -11.76
C ASP A 68 6.05 3.81 -11.99
N HIS A 69 5.80 5.06 -11.60
CA HIS A 69 6.75 6.17 -11.69
C HIS A 69 7.48 6.46 -10.36
N ILE A 70 7.23 5.67 -9.31
CA ILE A 70 7.85 5.82 -7.99
C ILE A 70 9.09 4.93 -7.91
N SER A 71 10.19 5.47 -7.39
CA SER A 71 11.49 4.77 -7.30
C SER A 71 11.62 3.82 -6.09
N VAL A 72 10.63 3.83 -5.19
CA VAL A 72 10.57 2.94 -4.01
C VAL A 72 9.65 1.77 -4.32
N ALA A 73 10.00 0.57 -3.86
CA ALA A 73 9.15 -0.60 -4.00
C ALA A 73 7.81 -0.37 -3.28
N VAL A 74 6.72 -0.49 -4.03
CA VAL A 74 5.35 -0.46 -3.51
C VAL A 74 4.82 -1.87 -3.54
N GLU A 75 4.52 -2.42 -2.38
CA GLU A 75 4.11 -3.82 -2.23
C GLU A 75 2.63 -3.93 -1.84
N MET A 76 1.97 -4.98 -2.31
CA MET A 76 0.64 -5.39 -1.87
C MET A 76 0.69 -6.80 -1.31
N PHE A 77 -0.06 -7.04 -0.24
CA PHE A 77 -0.21 -8.36 0.35
C PHE A 77 -1.14 -9.20 -0.54
N GLU A 78 -0.69 -10.39 -0.91
CA GLU A 78 -1.47 -11.39 -1.64
C GLU A 78 -1.81 -12.52 -0.67
N GLU A 79 -3.10 -12.83 -0.53
CA GLU A 79 -3.56 -13.91 0.33
C GLU A 79 -3.08 -15.27 -0.19
N GLY A 80 -2.76 -16.16 0.74
CA GLY A 80 -2.39 -17.54 0.42
C GLY A 80 -3.61 -18.35 -0.03
N THR A 81 -3.35 -19.41 -0.80
CA THR A 81 -4.40 -20.34 -1.21
C THR A 81 -4.59 -21.44 -0.16
N PRO A 82 -5.84 -21.81 0.18
CA PRO A 82 -6.09 -22.94 1.07
C PRO A 82 -5.63 -24.25 0.42
N ALA A 83 -5.37 -25.26 1.25
CA ALA A 83 -5.09 -26.61 0.74
C ALA A 83 -6.34 -27.17 0.06
N VAL A 84 -6.15 -27.76 -1.13
CA VAL A 84 -7.20 -28.46 -1.87
C VAL A 84 -6.85 -29.94 -1.86
N GLU A 85 -7.74 -30.78 -1.31
CA GLU A 85 -7.56 -32.23 -1.34
C GLU A 85 -7.73 -32.77 -2.77
N ALA A 86 -7.04 -33.87 -3.07
CA ALA A 86 -7.16 -34.51 -4.38
C ALA A 86 -8.60 -35.01 -4.62
N THR A 87 -9.14 -34.71 -5.79
CA THR A 87 -10.41 -35.27 -6.29
C THR A 87 -10.11 -36.23 -7.43
N GLU A 88 -11.10 -37.01 -7.90
CA GLU A 88 -10.91 -37.96 -9.02
C GLU A 88 -10.37 -37.28 -10.30
N ASP A 89 -10.54 -35.96 -10.44
CA ASP A 89 -10.12 -35.15 -11.59
C ASP A 89 -9.03 -34.10 -11.27
N SER A 90 -8.48 -34.04 -10.04
CA SER A 90 -7.49 -33.02 -9.67
C SER A 90 -6.53 -33.45 -8.57
N GLU A 91 -5.23 -33.14 -8.74
CA GLU A 91 -4.20 -33.41 -7.75
C GLU A 91 -4.34 -32.53 -6.50
N ALA A 92 -3.81 -33.00 -5.37
CA ALA A 92 -3.79 -32.24 -4.14
C ALA A 92 -2.88 -31.01 -4.29
N VAL A 93 -3.41 -29.83 -3.97
CA VAL A 93 -2.66 -28.57 -3.95
C VAL A 93 -2.38 -28.20 -2.49
N ALA A 94 -1.10 -28.07 -2.14
CA ALA A 94 -0.70 -27.65 -0.80
C ALA A 94 -1.11 -26.20 -0.53
N ALA A 95 -1.42 -25.89 0.73
CA ALA A 95 -1.67 -24.52 1.14
C ALA A 95 -0.42 -23.65 0.89
N THR A 96 -0.65 -22.42 0.42
CA THR A 96 0.40 -21.41 0.31
C THR A 96 0.18 -20.34 1.37
N GLU A 97 1.27 -19.79 1.93
CA GLU A 97 1.18 -18.65 2.84
C GLU A 97 1.07 -17.35 2.05
N GLY A 98 0.34 -16.38 2.59
CA GLY A 98 0.25 -15.04 2.00
C GLY A 98 1.59 -14.32 2.04
N SER A 99 1.86 -13.48 1.03
CA SER A 99 3.14 -12.78 0.92
C SER A 99 2.99 -11.40 0.29
N TRP A 100 3.94 -10.51 0.58
CA TRP A 100 4.02 -9.20 -0.04
C TRP A 100 4.64 -9.31 -1.44
N LYS A 101 4.00 -8.68 -2.43
CA LYS A 101 4.45 -8.65 -3.83
C LYS A 101 4.65 -7.22 -4.32
N PRO A 102 5.75 -6.92 -5.02
CA PRO A 102 5.97 -5.59 -5.60
C PRO A 102 5.01 -5.33 -6.75
N MET A 103 4.32 -4.20 -6.72
CA MET A 103 3.37 -3.75 -7.73
C MET A 103 4.00 -2.83 -8.79
N ASN A 104 5.15 -2.23 -8.48
CA ASN A 104 5.92 -1.41 -9.39
C ASN A 104 7.28 -2.00 -9.71
N LYS A 105 7.90 -1.50 -10.78
CA LYS A 105 9.26 -1.89 -11.18
C LYS A 105 10.35 -1.29 -10.28
N ALA A 106 10.01 -0.35 -9.41
CA ALA A 106 10.94 0.38 -8.52
C ALA A 106 12.15 0.98 -9.27
N THR A 107 11.99 1.34 -10.54
CA THR A 107 13.02 2.00 -11.33
C THR A 107 12.69 3.48 -11.43
N ALA A 108 13.67 4.33 -11.15
CA ALA A 108 13.49 5.77 -11.25
C ALA A 108 13.15 6.16 -12.70
N LEU A 109 12.04 6.87 -12.90
CA LEU A 109 11.55 7.21 -14.24
C LEU A 109 12.61 7.98 -15.07
N TRP A 110 13.41 8.84 -14.43
CA TRP A 110 14.50 9.58 -15.08
C TRP A 110 15.70 8.72 -15.51
N THR A 111 15.79 7.46 -15.06
CA THR A 111 16.84 6.51 -15.48
C THR A 111 16.42 5.64 -16.66
N ARG A 112 15.14 5.67 -17.06
CA ARG A 112 14.61 4.91 -18.21
C ARG A 112 14.91 5.66 -19.51
N ASN A 113 15.08 4.93 -20.61
CA ASN A 113 15.22 5.55 -21.92
C ASN A 113 13.93 6.32 -22.27
N LYS A 114 14.08 7.49 -22.89
CA LYS A 114 12.93 8.33 -23.30
C LYS A 114 11.92 7.57 -24.17
N SER A 115 12.38 6.62 -24.99
CA SER A 115 11.53 5.79 -25.86
C SER A 115 10.65 4.81 -25.08
N ASP A 116 11.07 4.42 -23.88
CA ASP A 116 10.39 3.42 -23.05
C ASP A 116 9.45 4.07 -22.01
N VAL A 117 9.31 5.40 -22.02
CA VAL A 117 8.47 6.15 -21.09
C VAL A 117 7.29 6.77 -21.83
N THR A 118 6.09 6.41 -21.39
CA THR A 118 4.82 6.91 -21.95
C THR A 118 4.55 8.35 -21.53
N LYS A 119 3.65 9.04 -22.25
CA LYS A 119 3.28 10.41 -21.90
C LYS A 119 2.55 10.46 -20.56
N GLU A 120 1.74 9.45 -20.28
CA GLU A 120 0.97 9.30 -19.06
C GLU A 120 1.89 9.14 -17.85
N GLU A 121 2.91 8.25 -17.93
CA GLU A 121 3.93 8.09 -16.88
C GLU A 121 4.68 9.41 -16.62
N TYR A 122 5.01 10.18 -17.65
CA TYR A 122 5.64 11.50 -17.51
C TYR A 122 4.73 12.51 -16.80
N GLN A 123 3.45 12.56 -17.14
CA GLN A 123 2.50 13.50 -16.53
C GLN A 123 2.23 13.18 -15.06
N GLU A 124 2.09 11.90 -14.71
CA GLU A 124 1.92 11.48 -13.32
C GLU A 124 3.19 11.74 -12.49
N PHE A 125 4.37 11.46 -13.05
CA PHE A 125 5.64 11.82 -12.41
C PHE A 125 5.75 13.33 -12.15
N TYR A 126 5.35 14.17 -13.12
CA TYR A 126 5.34 15.62 -12.93
C TYR A 126 4.43 16.03 -11.76
N LYS A 127 3.18 15.54 -11.72
CA LYS A 127 2.25 15.81 -10.61
C LYS A 127 2.85 15.42 -9.25
N HIS A 128 3.58 14.31 -9.20
CA HIS A 128 4.21 13.84 -7.97
C HIS A 128 5.31 14.79 -7.46
N ILE A 129 6.13 15.34 -8.35
CA ILE A 129 7.27 16.20 -7.94
C ILE A 129 6.91 17.68 -7.80
N SER A 130 5.82 18.14 -8.42
CA SER A 130 5.56 19.57 -8.59
C SER A 130 4.59 20.20 -7.58
N HIS A 131 4.04 19.42 -6.63
CA HIS A 131 3.08 19.81 -5.57
C HIS A 131 2.01 20.85 -5.94
#